data_AF-A0A832TNI2-F1
#
_entry.id   AF-A0A832TNI2-F1
#
_cell.length_a   1.000
_cell.length_b   1.000
_cell.length_c   1.000
_cell.angle_alpha   90.00
_cell.angle_beta   90.00
_cell.angle_gamma   90.00
#
_symmetry.space_group_name_H-M   'P 1'
#
loop_
_entity.id
_entity.type
_entity.pdbx_description
1 polymer ?
#
loop_
_entity_poly.entity_id
_entity_poly.type
_entity_poly.pdbx_seq_one_letter_code
_entity_poly.pdbx_strand_id
1 'polypeptide(L)'
;MLAGLQNESSDIDSVIYDPMWFRARDAITTAKQQEGPIEEIDEEMWQRIYRKRIPEISFDEFMLHESRKGNRGMVEGTYFDLLFVREWDQIKEPLLRGTDTVKMKIEAEVKNADFAFDNPSYYKVEHDEIDHVLSYTHTYAGQALPGEIIEARGVVEEVGDIKRLVVGTSREPKGEWIRSLTWLEKCGYM
;
A
#
# COMPACT_ATOMS: atom_id res chain seq x y z
N MET A 1 -4.17 19.89 4.31
CA MET A 1 -3.51 21.05 3.66
C MET A 1 -3.12 22.07 4.71
N LEU A 2 -1.86 22.52 4.76
CA LEU A 2 -1.46 23.64 5.61
C LEU A 2 -1.83 24.93 4.88
N ALA A 3 -2.79 25.68 5.42
CA ALA A 3 -3.32 26.88 4.78
C ALA A 3 -2.19 27.91 4.55
N GLY A 4 -2.01 28.34 3.30
CA GLY A 4 -1.01 29.34 2.90
C GLY A 4 0.34 28.75 2.48
N LEU A 5 0.52 27.42 2.49
CA LEU A 5 1.74 26.74 2.01
C LEU A 5 1.53 25.98 0.70
N GLN A 6 0.36 26.10 0.08
CA GLN A 6 0.08 25.49 -1.21
C GLN A 6 0.89 26.15 -2.33
N ASN A 7 1.31 25.33 -3.29
CA ASN A 7 1.97 25.71 -4.53
C ASN A 7 1.43 24.82 -5.67
N GLU A 8 1.86 25.08 -6.90
CA GLU A 8 1.42 24.30 -8.09
C GLU A 8 1.76 22.81 -8.02
N SER A 9 2.72 22.43 -7.16
CA SER A 9 3.09 21.04 -6.93
C SER A 9 2.30 20.38 -5.79
N SER A 10 1.36 21.07 -5.17
CA SER A 10 0.58 20.54 -4.04
C SER A 10 -0.40 19.45 -4.47
N ASP A 11 -0.49 18.41 -3.66
CA ASP A 11 -1.42 17.30 -3.78
C ASP A 11 -2.60 17.44 -2.81
N ILE A 12 -3.67 16.70 -3.08
CA ILE A 12 -4.85 16.60 -2.22
C ILE A 12 -4.83 15.25 -1.49
N ASP A 13 -4.45 15.27 -0.22
CA ASP A 13 -4.59 14.12 0.67
C ASP A 13 -5.95 14.16 1.38
N SER A 14 -6.86 13.25 0.99
CA SER A 14 -8.15 13.08 1.64
C SER A 14 -8.06 11.97 2.68
N VAL A 15 -8.10 12.34 3.97
CA VAL A 15 -8.17 11.37 5.07
C VAL A 15 -9.62 10.93 5.26
N ILE A 16 -9.90 9.65 5.08
CA ILE A 16 -11.25 9.10 5.20
C ILE A 16 -11.25 7.99 6.24
N TYR A 17 -12.16 8.13 7.20
CA TYR A 17 -12.35 7.17 8.27
C TYR A 17 -13.15 5.95 7.79
N ASP A 18 -12.82 4.77 8.32
CA ASP A 18 -13.59 3.55 8.13
C ASP A 18 -15.05 3.74 8.58
N PRO A 19 -16.06 3.14 7.93
CA PRO A 19 -16.05 2.39 6.68
C PRO A 19 -16.26 3.25 5.43
N MET A 20 -16.22 4.58 5.55
CA MET A 20 -16.47 5.47 4.41
C MET A 20 -15.35 5.43 3.37
N TRP A 21 -14.13 5.04 3.75
CA TRP A 21 -13.00 4.97 2.84
C TRP A 21 -13.27 4.03 1.64
N PHE A 22 -13.81 2.83 1.88
CA PHE A 22 -14.13 1.88 0.80
C PHE A 22 -15.22 2.43 -0.12
N ARG A 23 -16.24 3.10 0.42
CA ARG A 23 -17.29 3.76 -0.38
C ARG A 23 -16.73 4.89 -1.23
N ALA A 24 -15.81 5.68 -0.68
CA ALA A 24 -15.16 6.77 -1.41
C ALA A 24 -14.29 6.23 -2.55
N ARG A 25 -13.54 5.14 -2.31
CA ARG A 25 -12.76 4.45 -3.34
C ARG A 25 -13.63 3.94 -4.50
N ASP A 26 -14.75 3.31 -4.17
CA ASP A 26 -15.69 2.79 -5.17
C ASP A 26 -16.37 3.94 -5.95
N ALA A 27 -16.68 5.05 -5.27
CA ALA A 27 -17.22 6.26 -5.89
C ALA A 27 -16.22 6.91 -6.87
N ILE A 28 -14.93 6.95 -6.54
CA ILE A 28 -13.88 7.46 -7.43
C ILE A 28 -13.73 6.56 -8.66
N THR A 29 -13.74 5.24 -8.45
CA THR A 29 -13.70 4.26 -9.55
C THR A 29 -14.87 4.47 -10.51
N THR A 30 -16.07 4.71 -9.97
CA THR A 30 -17.26 5.01 -10.77
C THR A 30 -17.16 6.37 -11.47
N ALA A 31 -16.66 7.39 -10.78
CA ALA A 31 -16.52 8.75 -11.31
C ALA A 31 -15.57 8.80 -12.52
N LYS A 32 -14.46 8.05 -12.48
CA LYS A 32 -13.51 7.92 -13.60
C LYS A 32 -14.10 7.32 -14.87
N GLN A 33 -15.22 6.59 -14.76
CA GLN A 33 -15.90 5.96 -15.89
C GLN A 33 -16.98 6.87 -16.52
N GLN A 34 -17.22 8.03 -15.94
CA GLN A 34 -18.26 8.97 -16.34
C GLN A 34 -17.62 10.25 -16.87
N GLU A 35 -18.37 11.02 -17.67
CA GLU A 35 -17.97 12.38 -18.00
C GLU A 35 -18.02 13.23 -16.72
N GLY A 36 -16.89 13.81 -16.34
CA GLY A 36 -16.76 14.53 -15.09
C GLY A 36 -15.31 14.97 -14.82
N PRO A 37 -15.08 15.63 -13.67
CA PRO A 37 -13.78 16.22 -13.35
C PRO A 37 -12.75 15.21 -12.81
N ILE A 38 -13.15 13.97 -12.53
CA ILE A 38 -12.28 12.95 -11.95
C ILE A 38 -11.70 12.08 -13.06
N GLU A 39 -10.38 12.07 -13.16
CA GLU A 39 -9.65 11.43 -14.26
C GLU A 39 -8.65 10.39 -13.73
N GLU A 40 -8.19 9.55 -14.65
CA GLU A 40 -7.05 8.68 -14.40
C GLU A 40 -5.75 9.47 -14.25
N ILE A 41 -4.76 8.85 -13.61
CA ILE A 41 -3.43 9.43 -13.46
C ILE A 41 -2.69 9.29 -14.80
N ASP A 42 -2.18 10.40 -15.32
CA ASP A 42 -1.34 10.42 -16.51
C ASP A 42 0.08 9.89 -16.25
N GLU A 43 0.82 9.60 -17.33
CA GLU A 43 2.16 9.02 -17.23
C GLU A 43 3.15 9.96 -16.51
N GLU A 44 3.06 11.27 -16.73
CA GLU A 44 3.96 12.24 -16.11
C GLU A 44 3.81 12.22 -14.58
N MET A 45 2.56 12.19 -14.10
CA MET A 45 2.22 12.08 -12.70
C MET A 45 2.63 10.72 -12.13
N TRP A 46 2.41 9.61 -12.85
CA TRP A 46 2.91 8.30 -12.43
C TRP A 46 4.42 8.29 -12.20
N GLN A 47 5.19 8.85 -13.14
CA GLN A 47 6.64 8.96 -12.99
C GLN A 47 7.04 9.84 -11.80
N ARG A 48 6.29 10.92 -11.55
CA ARG A 48 6.51 11.80 -10.38
C ARG A 48 6.25 11.05 -9.08
N ILE A 49 5.17 10.28 -8.99
CA ILE A 49 4.85 9.45 -7.81
C ILE A 49 5.96 8.42 -7.60
N TYR A 50 6.37 7.71 -8.66
CA TYR A 50 7.44 6.71 -8.59
C TYR A 50 8.76 7.31 -8.07
N ARG A 51 9.18 8.46 -8.60
CA ARG A 51 10.38 9.19 -8.14
C ARG A 51 10.28 9.66 -6.69
N LYS A 52 9.07 9.98 -6.19
CA LYS A 52 8.83 10.36 -4.78
C LYS A 52 8.88 9.15 -3.86
N ARG A 53 8.43 7.97 -4.31
CA ARG A 53 8.32 6.73 -3.51
C ARG A 53 9.63 5.91 -3.47
N ILE A 54 10.45 6.00 -4.52
CA ILE A 54 11.74 5.29 -4.67
C ILE A 54 11.61 3.80 -4.26
N PRO A 55 10.68 3.05 -4.87
CA PRO A 55 10.49 1.64 -4.51
C PRO A 55 11.61 0.76 -5.07
N GLU A 56 11.73 -0.47 -4.57
CA GLU A 56 12.70 -1.47 -5.07
C GLU A 56 12.22 -2.20 -6.34
N ILE A 57 10.94 -2.03 -6.69
CA ILE A 57 10.32 -2.62 -7.88
C ILE A 57 10.41 -1.68 -9.07
N SER A 58 10.30 -2.21 -10.29
CA SER A 58 10.36 -1.42 -11.52
C SER A 58 9.19 -0.43 -11.65
N PHE A 59 9.32 0.56 -12.55
CA PHE A 59 8.23 1.51 -12.81
C PHE A 59 6.95 0.82 -13.30
N ASP A 60 7.07 -0.13 -14.22
CA ASP A 60 5.92 -0.86 -14.77
C ASP A 60 5.25 -1.71 -13.69
N GLU A 61 6.04 -2.43 -12.88
CA GLU A 61 5.53 -3.23 -11.76
C GLU A 61 4.83 -2.34 -10.72
N PHE A 62 5.44 -1.19 -10.39
CA PHE A 62 4.85 -0.19 -9.52
C PHE A 62 3.50 0.29 -10.05
N MET A 63 3.42 0.68 -11.32
CA MET A 63 2.18 1.16 -11.92
C MET A 63 1.08 0.09 -11.92
N LEU A 64 1.41 -1.17 -12.23
CA LEU A 64 0.45 -2.28 -12.17
C LEU A 64 -0.10 -2.50 -10.77
N HIS A 65 0.73 -2.37 -9.73
CA HIS A 65 0.28 -2.49 -8.35
C HIS A 65 -0.49 -1.27 -7.87
N GLU A 66 -0.03 -0.05 -8.16
CA GLU A 66 -0.71 1.15 -7.68
C GLU A 66 -2.05 1.40 -8.37
N SER A 67 -2.15 1.15 -9.68
CA SER A 67 -3.39 1.39 -10.45
C SER A 67 -4.56 0.55 -9.94
N ARG A 68 -4.31 -0.69 -9.49
CA ARG A 68 -5.37 -1.59 -8.99
C ARG A 68 -5.92 -1.19 -7.61
N LYS A 69 -5.23 -0.31 -6.87
CA LYS A 69 -5.62 0.10 -5.51
C LYS A 69 -6.83 1.01 -5.51
N GLY A 70 -7.08 1.72 -6.62
CA GLY A 70 -8.28 2.54 -6.83
C GLY A 70 -8.42 3.74 -5.90
N ASN A 71 -7.39 4.07 -5.11
CA ASN A 71 -7.44 5.10 -4.07
C ASN A 71 -6.86 6.45 -4.50
N ARG A 72 -6.57 6.64 -5.80
CA ARG A 72 -5.93 7.85 -6.32
C ARG A 72 -6.50 8.25 -7.68
N GLY A 73 -6.33 9.51 -8.04
CA GLY A 73 -6.75 10.04 -9.33
C GLY A 73 -6.30 11.49 -9.53
N MET A 74 -6.81 12.08 -10.61
CA MET A 74 -6.63 13.48 -10.94
C MET A 74 -7.97 14.21 -10.86
N VAL A 75 -7.96 15.46 -10.41
CA VAL A 75 -9.11 16.36 -10.46
C VAL A 75 -8.65 17.74 -10.91
N GLU A 76 -9.15 18.21 -12.05
CA GLU A 76 -8.79 19.53 -12.61
C GLU A 76 -7.26 19.75 -12.66
N GLY A 77 -6.50 18.74 -13.10
CA GLY A 77 -5.03 18.78 -13.17
C GLY A 77 -4.29 18.60 -11.83
N THR A 78 -5.01 18.36 -10.73
CA THR A 78 -4.44 18.16 -9.40
C THR A 78 -4.50 16.69 -8.99
N TYR A 79 -3.37 16.12 -8.55
CA TYR A 79 -3.32 14.76 -8.01
C TYR A 79 -3.95 14.67 -6.62
N PHE A 80 -4.70 13.60 -6.37
CA PHE A 80 -5.25 13.29 -5.06
C PHE A 80 -5.01 11.83 -4.64
N ASP A 81 -4.97 11.60 -3.33
CA ASP A 81 -4.90 10.28 -2.68
C ASP A 81 -5.98 10.17 -1.58
N LEU A 82 -6.56 8.98 -1.45
CA LEU A 82 -7.41 8.62 -0.33
C LEU A 82 -6.59 7.86 0.71
N LEU A 83 -6.40 8.48 1.87
CA LEU A 83 -5.72 7.89 3.01
C LEU A 83 -6.74 7.22 3.94
N PHE A 84 -6.55 5.92 4.17
CA PHE A 84 -7.37 5.15 5.10
C PHE A 84 -6.95 5.43 6.54
N VAL A 85 -7.93 5.64 7.41
CA VAL A 85 -7.73 5.75 8.86
C VAL A 85 -8.83 4.98 9.58
N ARG A 86 -8.47 4.25 10.62
CA ARG A 86 -9.41 3.57 11.51
C ARG A 86 -10.22 4.57 12.34
N GLU A 87 -11.44 4.19 12.70
CA GLU A 87 -12.21 4.88 13.74
C GLU A 87 -11.55 4.73 15.12
N TRP A 88 -11.81 5.70 16.00
CA TRP A 88 -11.16 5.76 17.32
C TRP A 88 -11.41 4.53 18.19
N ASP A 89 -12.58 3.90 18.09
CA ASP A 89 -12.95 2.71 18.84
C ASP A 89 -12.28 1.42 18.33
N GLN A 90 -11.75 1.45 17.10
CA GLN A 90 -10.95 0.38 16.49
C GLN A 90 -9.47 0.46 16.88
N ILE A 91 -9.04 1.58 17.46
CA ILE A 91 -7.66 1.80 17.93
C ILE A 91 -7.61 1.48 19.42
N LYS A 92 -7.10 0.29 19.76
CA LYS A 92 -7.02 -0.15 21.16
C LYS A 92 -5.63 0.10 21.76
N GLU A 93 -4.64 -0.60 21.24
CA GLU A 93 -3.27 -0.54 21.72
C GLU A 93 -2.32 -0.53 20.52
N PRO A 94 -1.16 0.15 20.63
CA PRO A 94 -0.15 0.08 19.59
C PRO A 94 0.34 -1.36 19.44
N LEU A 95 0.71 -1.73 18.22
CA LEU A 95 1.37 -3.00 17.96
C LEU A 95 2.63 -3.11 18.83
N LEU A 96 2.78 -4.25 19.52
CA LEU A 96 3.99 -4.55 20.27
C LEU A 96 5.20 -4.59 19.32
N ARG A 97 6.28 -3.90 19.70
CA ARG A 97 7.58 -3.95 19.02
C ARG A 97 8.35 -5.18 19.49
N GLY A 98 8.88 -5.93 18.55
CA GLY A 98 9.71 -7.11 18.77
C GLY A 98 11.20 -6.82 18.56
N THR A 99 11.96 -7.91 18.45
CA THR A 99 13.39 -7.87 18.15
C THR A 99 13.62 -8.17 16.68
N ASP A 100 14.24 -7.24 15.97
CA ASP A 100 14.68 -7.44 14.59
C ASP A 100 15.83 -8.45 14.56
N THR A 101 15.74 -9.49 13.71
CA THR A 101 16.74 -10.57 13.67
C THR A 101 17.51 -10.60 12.36
N VAL A 102 16.85 -10.92 11.24
CA VAL A 102 17.50 -11.16 9.94
C VAL A 102 16.67 -10.63 8.79
N LYS A 103 17.31 -10.24 7.68
CA LYS A 103 16.59 -9.99 6.43
C LYS A 103 16.21 -11.31 5.76
N MET A 104 14.94 -11.49 5.44
CA MET A 104 14.41 -12.70 4.81
C MET A 104 13.57 -12.33 3.58
N LYS A 105 13.60 -13.20 2.57
CA LYS A 105 12.69 -13.18 1.43
C LYS A 105 11.80 -14.41 1.52
N ILE A 106 10.49 -14.22 1.39
CA ILE A 106 9.50 -15.29 1.41
C ILE A 106 8.63 -15.22 0.16
N GLU A 107 8.08 -16.37 -0.22
CA GLU A 107 6.92 -16.48 -1.10
C GLU A 107 5.80 -17.17 -0.33
N ALA A 108 4.61 -16.57 -0.28
CA ALA A 108 3.51 -17.08 0.53
C ALA A 108 2.15 -16.66 -0.01
N GLU A 109 1.12 -17.46 0.23
CA GLU A 109 -0.26 -17.10 -0.07
C GLU A 109 -0.80 -16.15 1.00
N VAL A 110 -1.45 -15.06 0.60
CA VAL A 110 -2.15 -14.15 1.51
C VAL A 110 -3.49 -14.76 1.91
N LYS A 111 -3.67 -15.07 3.19
CA LYS A 111 -4.93 -15.63 3.72
C LYS A 111 -5.92 -14.57 4.18
N ASN A 112 -5.43 -13.39 4.59
CA ASN A 112 -6.27 -12.27 4.99
C ASN A 112 -5.55 -10.94 4.70
N ALA A 113 -6.31 -9.95 4.22
CA ALA A 113 -5.82 -8.63 3.85
C ALA A 113 -6.80 -7.52 4.27
N ASP A 114 -7.63 -7.75 5.30
CA ASP A 114 -8.67 -6.79 5.73
C ASP A 114 -8.06 -5.45 6.19
N PHE A 115 -6.81 -5.50 6.65
CA PHE A 115 -6.02 -4.35 7.10
C PHE A 115 -4.92 -3.98 6.10
N ALA A 116 -5.08 -4.31 4.81
CA ALA A 116 -4.06 -4.02 3.79
C ALA A 116 -3.86 -2.52 3.56
N PHE A 117 -4.88 -1.69 3.76
CA PHE A 117 -4.78 -0.22 3.62
C PHE A 117 -4.41 0.50 4.91
N ASP A 118 -4.24 -0.25 6.00
CA ASP A 118 -3.94 0.30 7.31
C ASP A 118 -2.47 0.75 7.45
N ASN A 119 -2.14 1.37 8.59
CA ASN A 119 -0.79 1.75 8.94
C ASN A 119 -0.37 1.21 10.33
N PRO A 120 0.49 0.18 10.39
CA PRO A 120 1.07 -0.54 9.26
C PRO A 120 0.02 -1.37 8.51
N SER A 121 0.28 -1.60 7.22
CA SER A 121 -0.51 -2.53 6.43
C SER A 121 -0.24 -3.95 6.89
N TYR A 122 -1.27 -4.79 6.98
CA TYR A 122 -1.15 -6.16 7.50
C TYR A 122 -1.65 -7.18 6.48
N TYR A 123 -0.84 -8.20 6.26
CA TYR A 123 -1.16 -9.35 5.41
C TYR A 123 -0.91 -10.64 6.19
N LYS A 124 -1.98 -11.38 6.52
CA LYS A 124 -1.83 -12.74 7.05
C LYS A 124 -1.35 -13.63 5.91
N VAL A 125 -0.30 -14.41 6.15
CA VAL A 125 0.26 -15.31 5.12
C VAL A 125 0.27 -16.76 5.61
N GLU A 126 0.25 -17.69 4.67
CA GLU A 126 0.52 -19.10 4.92
C GLU A 126 2.01 -19.38 4.65
N HIS A 127 2.80 -19.45 5.72
CA HIS A 127 4.24 -19.70 5.67
C HIS A 127 4.69 -20.42 6.96
N ASP A 128 5.64 -21.34 6.85
CA ASP A 128 6.07 -22.21 7.97
C ASP A 128 6.65 -21.42 9.16
N GLU A 129 7.36 -20.33 8.87
CA GLU A 129 8.04 -19.52 9.90
C GLU A 129 7.40 -18.16 10.15
N ILE A 130 6.67 -17.58 9.19
CA ILE A 130 6.27 -16.17 9.23
C ILE A 130 4.76 -16.10 9.36
N ASP A 131 4.29 -15.53 10.45
CA ASP A 131 2.86 -15.46 10.76
C ASP A 131 2.12 -14.45 9.85
N HIS A 132 2.74 -13.31 9.59
CA HIS A 132 2.20 -12.23 8.78
C HIS A 132 3.30 -11.28 8.28
N VAL A 133 2.96 -10.48 7.27
CA VAL A 133 3.78 -9.39 6.76
C VAL A 133 3.18 -8.06 7.20
N LEU A 134 4.01 -7.19 7.78
CA LEU A 134 3.68 -5.79 8.07
C LEU A 134 4.37 -4.87 7.06
N SER A 135 3.69 -3.82 6.64
CA SER A 135 4.31 -2.72 5.89
C SER A 135 4.11 -1.38 6.58
N TYR A 136 5.22 -0.73 6.93
CA TYR A 136 5.24 0.66 7.43
C TYR A 136 5.42 1.69 6.32
N THR A 137 5.44 1.28 5.05
CA THR A 137 5.48 2.17 3.91
C THR A 137 4.16 2.16 3.16
N HIS A 138 3.63 3.34 2.86
CA HIS A 138 2.42 3.50 2.05
C HIS A 138 2.57 2.93 0.64
N THR A 139 3.80 2.73 0.14
CA THR A 139 4.05 2.07 -1.16
C THR A 139 3.40 0.69 -1.23
N TYR A 140 3.41 -0.08 -0.14
CA TYR A 140 2.87 -1.43 -0.13
C TYR A 140 1.56 -1.56 0.67
N ALA A 141 0.87 -0.45 0.90
CA ALA A 141 -0.51 -0.46 1.36
C ALA A 141 -1.44 -0.90 0.21
N GLY A 142 -2.36 -1.83 0.46
CA GLY A 142 -3.27 -2.40 -0.54
C GLY A 142 -2.58 -3.26 -1.60
N GLN A 143 -1.38 -3.77 -1.32
CA GLN A 143 -0.50 -4.40 -2.30
C GLN A 143 -0.99 -5.77 -2.78
N ALA A 144 -1.68 -6.52 -1.93
CA ALA A 144 -2.12 -7.90 -2.18
C ALA A 144 -3.56 -8.14 -1.70
N LEU A 145 -4.23 -9.10 -2.33
CA LEU A 145 -5.57 -9.56 -1.96
C LEU A 145 -5.55 -10.99 -1.41
N PRO A 146 -6.58 -11.42 -0.64
CA PRO A 146 -6.67 -12.80 -0.19
C PRO A 146 -6.66 -13.78 -1.38
N GLY A 147 -5.91 -14.87 -1.24
CA GLY A 147 -5.69 -15.89 -2.25
C GLY A 147 -4.56 -15.59 -3.24
N GLU A 148 -3.96 -14.40 -3.22
CA GLU A 148 -2.80 -14.10 -4.07
C GLU A 148 -1.49 -14.62 -3.45
N ILE A 149 -0.59 -15.11 -4.29
CA ILE A 149 0.79 -15.42 -3.92
C ILE A 149 1.60 -14.12 -3.98
N ILE A 150 2.26 -13.79 -2.87
CA ILE A 150 3.18 -12.65 -2.78
C ILE A 150 4.62 -13.13 -2.67
N GLU A 151 5.54 -12.35 -3.22
CA GLU A 151 6.94 -12.35 -2.80
C GLU A 151 7.16 -11.12 -1.91
N ALA A 152 7.66 -11.33 -0.71
CA ALA A 152 7.98 -10.26 0.23
C ALA A 152 9.42 -10.38 0.72
N ARG A 153 10.11 -9.25 0.81
CA ARG A 153 11.44 -9.18 1.44
C ARG A 153 11.45 -8.06 2.47
N GLY A 154 11.90 -8.39 3.67
CA GLY A 154 11.93 -7.48 4.80
C GLY A 154 12.83 -7.98 5.91
N VAL A 155 12.66 -7.41 7.10
CA VAL A 155 13.34 -7.84 8.33
C VAL A 155 12.39 -8.72 9.15
N VAL A 156 12.84 -9.90 9.56
CA VAL A 156 12.13 -10.75 10.50
C VAL A 156 12.17 -10.11 11.87
N GLU A 157 11.00 -9.99 12.50
CA GLU A 157 10.83 -9.47 13.84
C GLU A 157 10.19 -10.54 14.73
N GLU A 158 10.82 -10.83 15.86
CA GLU A 158 10.35 -11.78 16.87
C GLU A 158 9.58 -11.05 17.98
N VAL A 159 8.32 -11.43 18.18
CA VAL A 159 7.42 -10.85 19.20
C VAL A 159 6.79 -12.01 20.00
N GLY A 160 7.32 -12.32 21.18
CA GLY A 160 6.89 -13.50 21.93
C GLY A 160 7.14 -14.78 21.12
N ASP A 161 6.10 -15.57 20.88
CA ASP A 161 6.18 -16.83 20.13
C ASP A 161 5.94 -16.67 18.61
N ILE A 162 5.70 -15.44 18.13
CA ILE A 162 5.46 -15.17 16.71
C ILE A 162 6.70 -14.56 16.05
N LYS A 163 6.93 -14.95 14.79
CA LYS A 163 7.79 -14.22 13.87
C LYS A 163 6.93 -13.55 12.81
N ARG A 164 7.23 -12.31 12.50
CA ARG A 164 6.59 -11.56 11.40
C ARG A 164 7.65 -10.94 10.50
N LEU A 165 7.29 -10.68 9.25
CA LEU A 165 8.18 -9.99 8.31
C LEU A 165 7.78 -8.51 8.23
N VAL A 166 8.71 -7.61 8.50
CA VAL A 166 8.50 -6.16 8.46
C VAL A 166 9.15 -5.57 7.22
N VAL A 167 8.34 -4.84 6.45
CA VAL A 167 8.75 -4.07 5.27
C VAL A 167 8.58 -2.58 5.58
N GLY A 168 9.54 -1.75 5.20
CA GLY A 168 9.54 -0.33 5.57
C GLY A 168 10.28 -0.05 6.88
N THR A 169 11.36 -0.77 7.17
CA THR A 169 12.13 -0.60 8.42
C THR A 169 12.93 0.71 8.51
N SER A 170 13.01 1.46 7.41
CA SER A 170 13.61 2.79 7.35
C SER A 170 12.84 3.68 6.38
N ARG A 171 13.20 4.98 6.35
CA ARG A 171 12.56 5.98 5.48
C ARG A 171 12.68 5.65 3.99
N GLU A 172 13.79 5.05 3.59
CA GLU A 172 14.05 4.54 2.24
C GLU A 172 14.45 3.07 2.38
N PRO A 173 13.48 2.14 2.45
CA PRO A 173 13.71 0.77 2.87
C PRO A 173 14.39 -0.05 1.76
N LYS A 174 15.69 0.19 1.58
CA LYS A 174 16.48 -0.44 0.53
C LYS A 174 16.50 -1.96 0.68
N GLY A 175 16.20 -2.61 -0.43
CA GLY A 175 16.05 -4.05 -0.52
C GLY A 175 14.83 -4.61 0.25
N GLU A 176 13.77 -3.84 0.44
CA GLU A 176 12.52 -4.32 1.03
C GLU A 176 11.33 -4.08 0.10
N TRP A 177 10.51 -5.11 -0.09
CA TRP A 177 9.38 -5.05 -1.01
C TRP A 177 8.26 -6.03 -0.65
N ILE A 178 7.09 -5.76 -1.20
CA ILE A 178 5.99 -6.70 -1.32
C ILE A 178 5.50 -6.61 -2.76
N ARG A 179 5.42 -7.72 -3.46
CA ARG A 179 4.82 -7.81 -4.80
C ARG A 179 3.90 -9.01 -4.90
N SER A 180 2.76 -8.82 -5.57
CA SER A 180 1.79 -9.90 -5.80
C SER A 180 2.12 -10.59 -7.11
N LEU A 181 2.75 -11.77 -7.03
CA LEU A 181 3.16 -12.56 -8.19
C LEU A 181 1.93 -12.97 -9.01
N THR A 182 0.85 -13.36 -8.34
CA THR A 182 -0.44 -13.70 -8.98
C THR A 182 -1.00 -12.53 -9.78
N TRP A 183 -0.91 -11.30 -9.25
CA TRP A 183 -1.38 -10.12 -9.98
C TRP A 183 -0.51 -9.81 -11.19
N LEU A 184 0.81 -9.89 -11.04
CA LEU A 184 1.74 -9.62 -12.13
C LEU A 184 1.59 -10.63 -13.27
N GLU A 185 1.41 -11.91 -12.97
CA GLU A 185 1.07 -12.94 -13.95
C GLU A 185 -0.27 -12.64 -14.64
N LYS A 186 -1.31 -12.27 -13.87
CA LYS A 186 -2.62 -11.89 -14.44
C LYS A 186 -2.55 -10.69 -15.39
N CYS A 187 -1.62 -9.77 -15.16
CA CYS A 187 -1.35 -8.62 -16.03
C CYS A 187 -0.46 -8.97 -17.24
N GLY A 188 0.06 -10.21 -17.33
CA GLY A 188 1.01 -10.62 -18.37
C GLY A 188 2.40 -9.99 -18.22
N TYR A 189 2.77 -9.56 -17.01
CA TYR A 189 4.10 -9.01 -16.72
C TYR A 189 5.13 -10.10 -16.44
N MET A 190 4.66 -11.27 -15.96
CA MET A 190 5.45 -12.47 -15.66
C MET A 190 5.02 -13.65 -16.52
#